data_AF-A0A0K1JI71-F1
#
_entry.id   AF-A0A0K1JI71-F1
#
_cell.length_a   1.000
_cell.length_b   1.000
_cell.length_c   1.000
_cell.angle_alpha   90.00
_cell.angle_beta   90.00
_cell.angle_gamma   90.00
#
_symmetry.space_group_name_H-M   'P 1'
#
loop_
_entity.id
_entity.type
_entity.pdbx_description
1 polymer ?
#
loop_
_entity_poly.entity_id
_entity_poly.type
_entity_poly.pdbx_seq_one_letter_code
_entity_poly.pdbx_strand_id
1 'polypeptide(L)'
;MKRLVTTIALTAAVGAGMLSMADTGSAATSAPKAATSYVVMAKTPASTTPNAATKAAIVRAIERSPLLGEVPPTGIVVSQIKVSTVNPTWASALIQPKNSDVDPAQVLLHKTSKGWTARDLGTDQIGCGLVAKKVRADLALWDNCAA
;
A
#
# COMPACT_ATOMS: atom_id res chain seq x y z
N MET A 1 16.56 6.25 -30.16
CA MET A 1 17.61 7.29 -30.06
C MET A 1 17.92 7.52 -28.59
N LYS A 2 19.20 7.41 -28.24
CA LYS A 2 19.95 7.99 -27.09
C LYS A 2 19.40 7.83 -25.66
N ARG A 3 20.11 6.98 -24.90
CA ARG A 3 20.24 7.00 -23.44
C ARG A 3 20.89 8.33 -23.01
N LEU A 4 20.43 8.91 -21.90
CA LEU A 4 21.15 9.95 -21.17
C LEU A 4 21.29 9.52 -19.71
N VAL A 5 22.54 9.30 -19.34
CA VAL A 5 23.07 9.10 -18.00
C VAL A 5 23.33 10.48 -17.40
N THR A 6 22.94 10.72 -16.16
CA THR A 6 23.50 11.84 -15.38
C THR A 6 23.79 11.40 -13.96
N THR A 7 25.07 11.15 -13.72
CA THR A 7 25.73 10.93 -12.44
C THR A 7 25.73 12.22 -11.62
N ILE A 8 25.37 12.17 -10.34
CA ILE A 8 25.66 13.25 -9.39
C ILE A 8 26.55 12.67 -8.30
N ALA A 9 27.83 13.07 -8.33
CA ALA A 9 28.76 12.95 -7.22
C ALA A 9 28.98 14.36 -6.69
N LEU A 10 28.80 14.56 -5.39
CA LEU A 10 29.29 15.74 -4.68
C LEU A 10 29.86 15.32 -3.33
N THR A 11 31.16 15.53 -3.24
CA THR A 11 32.09 15.35 -2.13
C THR A 11 31.89 16.44 -1.09
N ALA A 12 31.98 16.08 0.20
CA ALA A 12 32.26 17.02 1.27
C ALA A 12 33.47 16.50 2.06
N ALA A 13 34.55 17.28 2.00
CA ALA A 13 35.84 17.04 2.62
C ALA A 13 35.76 17.29 4.13
N VAL A 14 36.42 16.44 4.93
CA VAL A 14 36.75 16.74 6.32
C VAL A 14 38.26 16.66 6.45
N GLY A 15 38.87 17.82 6.70
CA GLY A 15 40.31 17.93 6.96
C GLY A 15 40.67 17.38 8.34
N ALA A 16 41.83 16.77 8.44
CA ALA A 16 42.48 16.45 9.70
C ALA A 16 43.98 16.74 9.56
N GLY A 17 44.46 17.66 10.40
CA GLY A 17 45.87 18.02 10.51
C GLY A 17 46.70 16.88 11.10
N MET A 18 47.96 16.83 10.69
CA MET A 18 48.99 15.91 11.17
C MET A 18 49.51 16.31 12.56
N LEU A 19 49.67 15.33 13.45
CA LEU A 19 50.77 15.25 14.42
C LEU A 19 51.06 13.76 14.68
N SER A 20 52.29 13.34 14.40
CA SER A 20 52.79 11.98 14.56
C SER A 20 53.27 11.71 15.98
N MET A 21 52.89 10.57 16.57
CA MET A 21 53.68 9.85 17.60
C MET A 21 53.44 8.34 17.44
N ALA A 22 54.52 7.59 17.35
CA ALA A 22 54.54 6.14 17.19
C ALA A 22 54.27 5.44 18.53
N ASP A 23 53.42 4.41 18.52
CA ASP A 23 53.41 3.40 19.57
C ASP A 23 53.18 2.02 18.96
N THR A 24 53.94 1.06 19.46
CA THR A 24 54.09 -0.28 18.90
C THR A 24 53.06 -1.18 19.58
N GLY A 25 51.89 -1.31 18.96
CA GLY A 25 50.79 -2.14 19.49
C GLY A 25 50.27 -3.12 18.44
N SER A 26 50.40 -4.42 18.74
CA SER A 26 49.95 -5.55 17.91
C SER A 26 48.55 -5.34 17.31
N ALA A 27 48.49 -5.12 16.00
CA ALA A 27 47.24 -5.14 15.25
C ALA A 27 46.87 -6.59 14.93
N ALA A 28 45.94 -7.16 15.69
CA ALA A 28 45.28 -8.41 15.33
C ALA A 28 44.55 -8.21 14.00
N THR A 29 44.97 -8.93 12.96
CA THR A 29 44.28 -8.97 11.67
C THR A 29 42.91 -9.60 11.86
N SER A 30 41.88 -8.76 11.98
CA SER A 30 40.49 -9.19 11.93
C SER A 30 40.14 -9.50 10.48
N ALA A 31 39.95 -10.78 10.15
CA ALA A 31 39.50 -11.19 8.83
C ALA A 31 38.11 -10.58 8.52
N PRO A 32 37.87 -10.04 7.32
CA PRO A 32 36.57 -9.49 6.97
C PRO A 32 35.54 -10.62 6.92
N LYS A 33 34.60 -10.62 7.87
CA LYS A 33 33.45 -11.52 7.86
C LYS A 33 32.55 -11.10 6.70
N ALA A 34 32.49 -11.94 5.67
CA ALA A 34 31.66 -11.69 4.49
C ALA A 34 30.20 -11.45 4.93
N ALA A 35 29.69 -10.25 4.67
CA ALA A 35 28.30 -9.92 4.90
C ALA A 35 27.46 -10.57 3.79
N THR A 36 26.77 -11.64 4.12
CA THR A 36 25.78 -12.25 3.23
C THR A 36 24.57 -11.33 3.13
N SER A 37 24.48 -10.55 2.06
CA SER A 37 23.29 -9.75 1.75
C SER A 37 22.16 -10.65 1.27
N TYR A 38 21.11 -10.78 2.06
CA TYR A 38 19.86 -11.40 1.62
C TYR A 38 19.00 -10.35 0.91
N VAL A 39 18.78 -10.52 -0.39
CA VAL A 39 17.76 -9.77 -1.13
C VAL A 39 16.39 -10.35 -0.77
N VAL A 40 15.66 -9.67 0.11
CA VAL A 40 14.24 -9.96 0.32
C VAL A 40 13.48 -9.37 -0.86
N MET A 41 13.07 -10.21 -1.81
CA MET A 41 12.06 -9.80 -2.78
C MET A 41 10.76 -9.57 -2.03
N ALA A 42 10.39 -8.30 -1.80
CA ALA A 42 9.07 -7.96 -1.35
C ALA A 42 8.07 -8.42 -2.41
N LYS A 43 7.27 -9.45 -2.11
CA LYS A 43 6.14 -9.83 -2.95
C LYS A 43 5.13 -8.69 -2.89
N THR A 44 5.08 -7.88 -3.94
CA THR A 44 4.08 -6.81 -4.04
C THR A 44 2.69 -7.43 -3.97
N PRO A 45 1.77 -6.90 -3.14
CA PRO A 45 0.34 -7.07 -3.30
C PRO A 45 -0.05 -7.04 -4.76
N ALA A 46 -0.67 -8.10 -5.25
CA ALA A 46 -0.97 -8.27 -6.66
C ALA A 46 -2.49 -8.26 -6.83
N SER A 47 -3.20 -7.25 -6.35
CA SER A 47 -4.60 -7.07 -6.72
C SER A 47 -4.73 -6.69 -8.20
N THR A 48 -5.87 -6.99 -8.80
CA THR A 48 -6.12 -6.73 -10.22
C THR A 48 -7.21 -5.68 -10.42
N THR A 49 -7.10 -4.92 -11.51
CA THR A 49 -8.16 -4.04 -11.98
C THR A 49 -9.28 -4.91 -12.58
N PRO A 50 -10.54 -4.80 -12.10
CA PRO A 50 -11.63 -5.59 -12.63
C PRO A 50 -12.08 -5.13 -14.03
N ASN A 51 -12.74 -6.04 -14.75
CA ASN A 51 -13.43 -5.71 -16.00
C ASN A 51 -14.61 -4.72 -15.78
N ALA A 52 -15.12 -4.15 -16.86
CA ALA A 52 -16.16 -3.11 -16.81
C ALA A 52 -17.45 -3.57 -16.12
N ALA A 53 -17.90 -4.80 -16.35
CA ALA A 53 -19.11 -5.34 -15.72
C ALA A 53 -18.95 -5.47 -14.20
N THR A 54 -17.80 -5.98 -13.75
CA THR A 54 -17.49 -6.10 -12.32
C THR A 54 -17.33 -4.73 -11.67
N LYS A 55 -16.68 -3.79 -12.36
CA LYS A 55 -16.56 -2.40 -11.92
C LYS A 55 -17.94 -1.78 -11.69
N ALA A 56 -18.85 -1.89 -12.65
CA ALA A 56 -20.21 -1.36 -12.54
C ALA A 56 -21.01 -2.03 -11.41
N ALA A 57 -20.81 -3.33 -11.17
CA ALA A 57 -21.46 -4.04 -10.07
C ALA A 57 -20.95 -3.57 -8.69
N ILE A 58 -19.64 -3.31 -8.56
CA ILE A 58 -19.04 -2.76 -7.35
C ILE A 58 -19.55 -1.34 -7.09
N VAL A 59 -19.57 -0.47 -8.10
CA VAL A 59 -20.08 0.90 -7.98
C VAL A 59 -21.53 0.90 -7.50
N ARG A 60 -22.41 0.10 -8.12
CA ARG A 60 -23.82 -0.02 -7.68
C ARG A 60 -23.98 -0.60 -6.27
N ALA A 61 -23.02 -1.38 -5.79
CA ALA A 61 -23.05 -1.91 -4.42
C ALA A 61 -22.67 -0.83 -3.41
N ILE A 62 -21.70 0.03 -3.75
CA ILE A 62 -21.29 1.18 -2.97
C ILE A 62 -22.43 2.19 -2.89
N GLU A 63 -22.98 2.59 -4.04
CA GLU A 63 -24.05 3.60 -4.14
C GLU A 63 -25.35 3.21 -3.40
N ARG A 64 -25.58 1.92 -3.18
CA ARG A 64 -26.75 1.43 -2.43
C ARG A 64 -26.41 1.05 -0.99
N SER A 65 -25.16 1.24 -0.59
CA SER A 65 -24.71 0.87 0.75
C SER A 65 -25.27 1.86 1.77
N PRO A 66 -25.85 1.38 2.88
CA PRO A 66 -26.19 2.26 4.01
C PRO A 66 -24.93 2.84 4.68
N LEU A 67 -23.74 2.29 4.41
CA LEU A 67 -22.48 2.78 4.97
C LEU A 67 -22.05 4.15 4.44
N LEU A 68 -22.68 4.67 3.37
CA LEU A 68 -22.43 6.04 2.91
C LEU A 68 -22.96 7.08 3.91
N GLY A 69 -23.85 6.69 4.83
CA GLY A 69 -24.43 7.59 5.82
C GLY A 69 -25.16 8.75 5.17
N GLU A 70 -24.70 9.97 5.46
CA GLU A 70 -25.30 11.23 4.98
C GLU A 70 -24.87 11.60 3.55
N VAL A 71 -23.81 10.99 3.01
CA VAL A 71 -23.32 11.32 1.68
C VAL A 71 -24.21 10.69 0.62
N PRO A 72 -24.88 11.48 -0.24
CA PRO A 72 -25.76 10.92 -1.26
C PRO A 72 -24.94 10.18 -2.32
N PRO A 73 -25.49 9.13 -2.96
CA PRO A 73 -24.77 8.35 -3.98
C PRO A 73 -24.28 9.18 -5.17
N THR A 74 -25.02 10.23 -5.55
CA THR A 74 -24.62 11.15 -6.62
C THR A 74 -23.51 12.12 -6.20
N GLY A 75 -23.24 12.21 -4.89
CA GLY A 75 -22.23 13.08 -4.27
C GLY A 75 -20.83 12.45 -4.16
N ILE A 76 -20.63 11.25 -4.69
CA ILE A 76 -19.34 10.55 -4.63
C ILE A 76 -18.75 10.25 -6.01
N VAL A 77 -17.43 10.06 -6.04
CA VAL A 77 -16.68 9.52 -7.15
C VAL A 77 -15.99 8.24 -6.67
N VAL A 78 -16.27 7.12 -7.31
CA VAL A 78 -15.62 5.83 -7.02
C VAL A 78 -14.42 5.64 -7.95
N SER A 79 -13.26 5.35 -7.37
CA SER A 79 -12.00 5.17 -8.08
C SER A 79 -11.17 4.02 -7.51
N GLN A 80 -10.01 3.75 -8.11
CA GLN A 80 -9.02 2.76 -7.66
C GLN A 80 -9.61 1.38 -7.28
N ILE A 81 -10.60 0.91 -8.04
CA ILE A 81 -11.27 -0.36 -7.76
C ILE A 81 -10.28 -1.51 -8.04
N LYS A 82 -10.11 -2.37 -7.04
CA LYS A 82 -9.20 -3.53 -7.04
C LYS A 82 -9.95 -4.78 -6.60
N VAL A 83 -9.64 -5.92 -7.20
CA VAL A 83 -10.09 -7.25 -6.75
C VAL A 83 -8.88 -8.04 -6.28
N SER A 84 -9.01 -8.73 -5.16
CA SER A 84 -7.90 -9.50 -4.59
C SER A 84 -7.58 -10.71 -5.47
N THR A 85 -6.29 -10.97 -5.71
CA THR A 85 -5.83 -12.24 -6.31
C THR A 85 -5.65 -13.34 -5.28
N VAL A 86 -5.49 -12.98 -4.00
CA VAL A 86 -5.47 -13.95 -2.89
C VAL A 86 -6.86 -14.53 -2.65
N ASN A 87 -7.90 -13.70 -2.69
CA ASN A 87 -9.29 -14.15 -2.63
C ASN A 87 -10.21 -13.28 -3.50
N PRO A 88 -10.58 -13.73 -4.72
CA PRO A 88 -11.40 -12.96 -5.66
C PRO A 88 -12.83 -12.64 -5.21
N THR A 89 -13.26 -13.09 -4.03
CA THR A 89 -14.52 -12.62 -3.42
C THR A 89 -14.37 -11.31 -2.67
N TRP A 90 -13.15 -10.80 -2.49
CA TRP A 90 -12.90 -9.52 -1.84
C TRP A 90 -12.39 -8.46 -2.83
N ALA A 91 -12.86 -7.24 -2.64
CA ALA A 91 -12.47 -6.09 -3.44
C ALA A 91 -12.33 -4.84 -2.56
N SER A 92 -11.58 -3.87 -3.04
CA SER A 92 -11.51 -2.53 -2.45
C SER A 92 -11.78 -1.46 -3.50
N ALA A 93 -12.22 -0.29 -3.04
CA ALA A 93 -12.38 0.90 -3.85
C ALA A 93 -12.08 2.15 -3.01
N LEU A 94 -11.68 3.24 -3.66
CA LEU A 94 -11.57 4.55 -3.04
C LEU A 94 -12.81 5.37 -3.39
N ILE A 95 -13.38 6.03 -2.39
CA ILE A 95 -14.51 6.93 -2.54
C ILE A 95 -14.03 8.34 -2.22
N GLN A 96 -14.27 9.25 -3.15
CA GLN A 96 -14.02 10.67 -2.99
C GLN A 96 -15.36 11.41 -2.99
N PRO A 97 -15.77 12.03 -1.88
CA PRO A 97 -16.87 13.00 -1.88
C PRO A 97 -16.57 14.16 -2.82
N LYS A 98 -17.59 14.63 -3.55
CA LYS A 98 -17.46 15.77 -4.48
C LYS A 98 -17.37 17.11 -3.73
N ASN A 99 -17.99 17.19 -2.55
CA ASN A 99 -17.79 18.29 -1.62
C ASN A 99 -16.57 18.01 -0.73
N SER A 100 -15.95 19.06 -0.22
CA SER A 100 -14.75 18.96 0.63
C SER A 100 -15.05 18.75 2.12
N ASP A 101 -16.32 18.73 2.52
CA ASP A 101 -16.73 18.65 3.92
C ASP A 101 -16.61 17.25 4.51
N VAL A 102 -16.40 16.25 3.64
CA VAL A 102 -16.26 14.85 4.02
C VAL A 102 -14.96 14.30 3.45
N ASP A 103 -14.20 13.63 4.30
CA ASP A 103 -12.93 13.03 3.92
C ASP A 103 -13.12 11.89 2.90
N PRO A 104 -12.13 11.64 2.03
CA PRO A 104 -12.11 10.45 1.20
C PRO A 104 -12.07 9.19 2.08
N ALA A 105 -12.76 8.14 1.66
CA ALA A 105 -12.81 6.88 2.39
C ALA A 105 -12.47 5.70 1.49
N GLN A 106 -11.87 4.66 2.06
CA GLN A 106 -11.71 3.38 1.38
C GLN A 106 -12.87 2.45 1.78
N VAL A 107 -13.34 1.66 0.81
CA VAL A 107 -14.40 0.68 1.01
C VAL A 107 -13.88 -0.72 0.77
N LEU A 108 -14.24 -1.63 1.68
CA LEU A 108 -14.08 -3.06 1.53
C LEU A 108 -15.40 -3.68 1.06
N LEU A 109 -15.33 -4.52 0.01
CA LEU A 109 -16.49 -5.23 -0.52
C LEU A 109 -16.29 -6.74 -0.46
N HIS A 110 -17.40 -7.45 -0.23
CA HIS A 110 -17.47 -8.91 -0.33
C HIS A 110 -18.47 -9.33 -1.40
N LYS A 111 -18.08 -10.30 -2.22
CA LYS A 111 -18.92 -10.94 -3.23
C LYS A 111 -19.60 -12.17 -2.63
N THR A 112 -20.92 -12.21 -2.74
CA THR A 112 -21.74 -13.37 -2.40
C THR A 112 -22.49 -13.85 -3.63
N SER A 113 -23.33 -14.88 -3.48
CA SER A 113 -24.27 -15.31 -4.54
C SER A 113 -25.25 -14.20 -4.95
N LYS A 114 -25.53 -13.23 -4.07
CA LYS A 114 -26.39 -12.07 -4.35
C LYS A 114 -25.65 -10.89 -5.00
N GLY A 115 -24.35 -11.02 -5.23
CA GLY A 115 -23.51 -9.97 -5.78
C GLY A 115 -22.59 -9.32 -4.75
N TRP A 116 -22.06 -8.15 -5.10
CA TRP A 116 -21.16 -7.37 -4.25
C TRP A 116 -21.93 -6.63 -3.17
N THR A 117 -21.35 -6.54 -1.98
CA THR A 117 -21.88 -5.77 -0.85
C THR A 117 -20.73 -5.10 -0.13
N ALA A 118 -20.88 -3.80 0.17
CA ALA A 118 -19.93 -3.09 1.03
C ALA A 118 -20.01 -3.66 2.44
N ARG A 119 -18.86 -3.95 3.04
CA ARG A 119 -18.74 -4.57 4.38
C ARG A 119 -18.12 -3.64 5.39
N ASP A 120 -17.30 -2.71 4.91
CA ASP A 120 -16.59 -1.76 5.73
C ASP A 120 -16.28 -0.50 4.90
N LEU A 121 -16.25 0.66 5.55
CA LEU A 121 -16.02 1.97 4.93
C LEU A 121 -15.39 2.90 5.96
N GLY A 122 -14.31 3.57 5.59
CA GLY A 122 -13.71 4.60 6.44
C GLY A 122 -12.30 5.00 6.01
N THR A 123 -11.63 5.73 6.91
CA THR A 123 -10.27 6.26 6.73
C THR A 123 -9.20 5.41 7.41
N ASP A 124 -9.59 4.52 8.32
CA ASP A 124 -8.68 3.65 9.06
C ASP A 124 -9.37 2.33 9.46
N GLN A 125 -8.56 1.34 9.83
CA GLN A 125 -8.94 0.02 10.33
C GLN A 125 -9.83 -0.79 9.39
N ILE A 126 -9.70 -0.54 8.07
CA ILE A 126 -10.56 -1.15 7.07
C ILE A 126 -10.28 -2.64 6.95
N GLY A 127 -11.30 -3.45 7.26
CA GLY A 127 -11.24 -4.90 7.19
C GLY A 127 -10.61 -5.57 8.41
N CYS A 128 -10.33 -4.85 9.50
CA CYS A 128 -9.84 -5.46 10.74
C CYS A 128 -10.87 -6.46 11.30
N GLY A 129 -10.43 -7.68 11.61
CA GLY A 129 -11.31 -8.77 12.06
C GLY A 129 -12.24 -9.36 10.99
N LEU A 130 -12.36 -8.73 9.81
CA LEU A 130 -13.23 -9.18 8.72
C LEU A 130 -12.47 -9.98 7.65
N VAL A 131 -11.23 -9.58 7.34
CA VAL A 131 -10.43 -10.18 6.28
C VAL A 131 -9.06 -10.63 6.77
N ALA A 132 -8.61 -11.76 6.23
CA ALA A 132 -7.27 -12.28 6.51
C ALA A 132 -6.19 -11.26 6.11
N LYS A 133 -5.11 -11.18 6.89
CA LYS A 133 -4.00 -10.23 6.68
C LYS A 133 -3.44 -10.23 5.25
N LYS A 134 -3.35 -11.41 4.62
CA LYS A 134 -2.88 -11.53 3.22
C LYS A 134 -3.81 -10.84 2.22
N VAL A 135 -5.12 -10.90 2.43
CA VAL A 135 -6.11 -10.23 1.55
C VAL A 135 -6.07 -8.72 1.78
N ARG A 136 -5.95 -8.27 3.05
CA ARG A 136 -5.81 -6.84 3.35
C ARG A 136 -4.58 -6.24 2.69
N ALA A 137 -3.43 -6.92 2.82
CA ALA A 137 -2.19 -6.54 2.15
C ALA A 137 -2.36 -6.52 0.62
N ASP A 138 -2.96 -7.56 0.04
CA ASP A 138 -3.18 -7.69 -1.41
C ASP A 138 -4.03 -6.54 -1.99
N LEU A 139 -5.04 -6.08 -1.23
CA LEU A 139 -5.92 -4.97 -1.59
C LEU A 139 -5.35 -3.59 -1.24
N ALA A 140 -4.20 -3.54 -0.53
CA ALA A 140 -3.63 -2.33 0.07
C ALA A 140 -4.67 -1.54 0.88
N LEU A 141 -5.30 -2.22 1.85
CA LEU A 141 -6.29 -1.58 2.71
C LEU A 141 -5.63 -0.55 3.64
N TRP A 142 -6.39 0.46 4.05
CA TRP A 142 -5.99 1.40 5.10
C TRP A 142 -6.21 0.74 6.46
N ASP A 143 -5.30 -0.18 6.78
CA ASP A 143 -5.49 -1.19 7.81
C ASP A 143 -4.48 -1.09 8.95
N ASN A 144 -4.60 -0.04 9.79
CA ASN A 144 -3.88 0.03 11.07
C ASN A 144 -4.51 -0.92 12.12
N CYS A 145 -4.71 -2.18 11.75
CA CYS A 145 -5.18 -3.22 12.66
C CYS A 145 -4.09 -3.56 13.67
N ALA A 146 -4.47 -3.76 14.93
CA ALA A 146 -3.59 -4.38 15.91
C ALA A 146 -3.09 -5.75 15.40
N ALA A 147 -1.84 -6.06 15.70
CA ALA A 147 -1.13 -7.25 15.23
C ALA A 147 -1.67 -8.56 15.84
#